data_AF-A0AAP3SJ47-F1
#
_entry.id   AF-A0AAP3SJ47-F1
#
_cell.length_a   1.000
_cell.length_b   1.000
_cell.length_c   1.000
_cell.angle_alpha   90.00
_cell.angle_beta   90.00
_cell.angle_gamma   90.00
#
_symmetry.space_group_name_H-M   'P 1'
#
loop_
_entity.id
_entity.type
_entity.pdbx_description
1 polymer ?
#
loop_
_entity_poly.entity_id
_entity_poly.type
_entity_poly.pdbx_seq_one_letter_code
_entity_poly.pdbx_strand_id
1 'polypeptide(L)'
;MIMLRHFLDDFMASVPLQLPRLLNITTMEEPKFYGDYVLLTFPLRDPYDLEEVMDMFEDDMELITLYHHIPAGSGNFGHSTCAYSNPAFGQMFKI
;
A
#
# COMPACT_ATOMS: atom_id res chain seq x y z
N MET A 1 -10.79 -13.63 -12.66
CA MET A 1 -11.21 -13.60 -11.24
C MET A 1 -10.41 -14.54 -10.34
N ILE A 2 -10.12 -15.79 -10.73
CA ILE A 2 -9.27 -16.72 -9.95
C ILE A 2 -7.85 -16.15 -9.74
N MET A 3 -7.26 -15.55 -10.78
CA MET A 3 -5.91 -14.98 -10.73
C MET A 3 -5.74 -13.82 -9.72
N LEU A 4 -6.72 -12.89 -9.63
CA LEU A 4 -6.66 -11.77 -8.68
C LEU A 4 -6.73 -12.23 -7.21
N ARG A 5 -7.45 -13.32 -6.93
CA ARG A 5 -7.50 -13.89 -5.58
C ARG A 5 -6.16 -14.50 -5.18
N HIS A 6 -5.50 -15.20 -6.10
CA HIS A 6 -4.17 -15.74 -5.84
C HIS A 6 -3.16 -14.63 -5.56
N PHE A 7 -3.17 -13.54 -6.33
CA PHE A 7 -2.31 -12.39 -6.06
C PHE A 7 -2.62 -11.71 -4.73
N LEU A 8 -3.90 -11.63 -4.35
CA LEU A 8 -4.30 -11.13 -3.04
C LEU A 8 -3.78 -12.05 -1.93
N ASP A 9 -3.93 -13.37 -2.07
CA ASP A 9 -3.47 -14.34 -1.08
C ASP A 9 -1.94 -14.27 -0.90
N ASP A 10 -1.19 -14.17 -2.01
CA ASP A 10 0.27 -14.01 -2.01
C ASP A 10 0.70 -12.70 -1.33
N PHE A 11 0.00 -11.60 -1.62
CA PHE A 11 0.22 -10.31 -0.97
C PHE A 11 -0.03 -10.41 0.53
N MET A 12 -1.19 -10.92 0.94
CA MET A 12 -1.60 -11.00 2.35
C MET A 12 -0.71 -11.94 3.17
N ALA A 13 -0.08 -12.92 2.54
CA ALA A 13 0.84 -13.84 3.21
C ALA A 13 2.19 -13.22 3.59
N SER A 14 2.63 -12.15 2.90
CA SER A 14 4.03 -11.67 2.98
C SER A 14 4.19 -10.17 3.19
N VAL A 15 3.42 -9.34 2.50
CA VAL A 15 3.60 -7.88 2.49
C VAL A 15 3.19 -7.25 3.83
N PRO A 16 2.06 -7.63 4.46
CA PRO A 16 1.69 -7.11 5.78
C PRO A 16 2.72 -7.39 6.89
N LEU A 17 3.54 -8.44 6.74
CA LEU A 17 4.57 -8.78 7.72
C LEU A 17 5.79 -7.84 7.63
N GLN A 18 6.02 -7.23 6.48
CA GLN A 18 7.10 -6.27 6.25
C GLN A 18 6.71 -4.88 6.76
N LEU A 19 5.43 -4.51 6.64
CA LEU A 19 4.91 -3.21 7.10
C LEU A 19 3.78 -3.36 8.15
N PRO A 20 4.02 -4.01 9.30
CA PRO A 20 2.95 -4.35 10.26
C PRO A 20 2.29 -3.13 10.90
N ARG A 21 2.96 -1.97 10.91
CA ARG A 21 2.42 -0.71 11.43
C ARG A 21 1.40 -0.07 10.48
N LEU A 22 1.58 -0.25 9.17
CA LEU A 22 0.73 0.33 8.13
C LEU A 22 -0.33 -0.66 7.65
N LEU A 23 0.05 -1.93 7.49
CA LEU A 23 -0.76 -2.98 6.87
C LEU A 23 -1.30 -3.94 7.93
N ASN A 24 -2.09 -3.43 8.86
CA ASN A 24 -2.67 -4.26 9.89
C ASN A 24 -3.87 -5.06 9.38
N ILE A 25 -3.65 -6.36 9.13
CA ILE A 25 -4.68 -7.29 8.63
C ILE A 25 -5.88 -7.45 9.58
N THR A 26 -5.72 -7.17 10.88
CA THR A 26 -6.81 -7.32 11.87
C THR A 26 -7.81 -6.16 11.84
N THR A 27 -7.39 -5.00 11.32
CA THR A 27 -8.21 -3.80 11.23
C THR A 27 -8.52 -3.41 9.78
N MET A 28 -8.03 -4.18 8.81
CA MET A 28 -8.27 -3.98 7.38
C MET A 28 -9.77 -4.06 7.07
N GLU A 29 -10.26 -3.17 6.20
CA GLU A 29 -11.62 -3.27 5.66
C GLU A 29 -11.75 -4.47 4.71
N GLU A 30 -12.99 -4.88 4.40
CA GLU A 30 -13.21 -5.94 3.43
C GLU A 30 -12.62 -5.59 2.04
N PRO A 31 -11.83 -6.48 1.42
CA PRO A 31 -11.27 -6.26 0.09
C PRO A 31 -12.35 -6.00 -0.96
N LYS A 32 -12.19 -4.91 -1.73
CA LYS A 32 -13.13 -4.57 -2.80
C LYS A 32 -12.58 -5.02 -4.15
N PHE A 33 -13.27 -5.96 -4.78
CA PHE A 33 -12.89 -6.50 -6.08
C PHE A 33 -13.48 -5.66 -7.21
N TYR A 34 -12.62 -5.15 -8.07
CA TYR A 34 -12.96 -4.54 -9.34
C TYR A 34 -12.55 -5.48 -10.49
N GLY A 35 -12.86 -5.10 -11.73
CA GLY A 35 -12.62 -5.98 -12.89
C GLY A 35 -11.16 -6.41 -13.03
N ASP A 36 -10.23 -5.50 -12.76
CA ASP A 36 -8.80 -5.60 -13.03
C ASP A 36 -7.90 -5.39 -11.80
N TYR A 37 -8.44 -4.97 -10.65
CA TYR A 37 -7.68 -4.80 -9.41
C TYR A 37 -8.51 -5.10 -8.15
N VAL A 38 -7.81 -5.24 -7.03
CA VAL A 38 -8.40 -5.34 -5.69
C VAL A 38 -7.96 -4.13 -4.88
N LEU A 39 -8.91 -3.41 -4.28
CA LEU A 39 -8.62 -2.32 -3.37
C LEU A 39 -8.60 -2.84 -1.93
N LEU A 40 -7.48 -2.58 -1.24
CA LEU A 40 -7.29 -2.87 0.17
C LEU A 40 -7.21 -1.56 0.94
N THR A 41 -8.03 -1.42 1.98
CA THR A 41 -8.02 -0.25 2.87
C THR A 41 -7.53 -0.68 4.23
N PHE A 42 -6.42 -0.08 4.68
CA PHE A 42 -5.88 -0.29 6.01
C PHE A 42 -6.03 1.00 6.84
N PRO A 43 -6.97 1.03 7.79
CA PRO A 43 -7.07 2.14 8.74
C PRO A 43 -5.82 2.21 9.61
N LEU A 44 -5.19 3.38 9.65
CA LEU A 44 -4.03 3.64 10.51
C LEU A 44 -4.49 3.90 11.95
N ARG A 45 -3.75 3.36 12.93
CA ARG A 45 -4.03 3.56 14.36
C ARG A 45 -3.69 4.96 14.83
N ASP A 46 -2.55 5.45 14.35
CA ASP A 46 -1.98 6.76 14.67
C ASP A 46 -1.80 7.55 13.37
N PRO A 47 -1.81 8.89 13.42
CA PRO A 47 -1.43 9.69 12.27
C PRO A 47 0.04 9.46 11.94
N TYR A 48 0.35 9.40 10.64
CA TYR A 48 1.70 9.33 10.11
C TYR A 48 1.96 10.52 9.21
N ASP A 49 3.17 11.07 9.28
CA ASP A 49 3.66 11.96 8.24
C ASP A 49 3.93 11.15 6.97
N LEU A 50 3.63 11.72 5.81
CA LEU A 50 3.80 10.98 4.56
C LEU A 50 5.27 10.63 4.29
N GLU A 51 6.20 11.48 4.73
CA GLU A 51 7.63 11.20 4.68
C GLU A 51 7.98 9.93 5.49
N GLU A 52 7.42 9.77 6.70
CA GLU A 52 7.62 8.56 7.50
C GLU A 52 7.11 7.30 6.78
N VAL A 53 5.97 7.40 6.08
CA VAL A 53 5.42 6.28 5.28
C VAL A 53 6.31 5.96 4.09
N MET A 54 6.84 6.98 3.40
CA MET A 54 7.74 6.82 2.27
C MET A 54 9.06 6.19 2.69
N ASP A 55 9.62 6.61 3.82
CA ASP A 55 10.84 6.02 4.39
C ASP A 55 10.63 4.52 4.69
N MET A 56 9.50 4.14 5.30
CA MET A 56 9.18 2.72 5.51
C MET A 56 9.06 1.93 4.20
N PHE A 57 8.50 2.52 3.16
CA PHE A 57 8.38 1.87 1.85
C PHE A 57 9.74 1.61 1.20
N GLU A 58 10.68 2.54 1.34
CA GLU A 58 12.03 2.42 0.80
C GLU A 58 12.89 1.48 1.65
N ASP A 59 12.84 1.59 2.98
CA ASP A 59 13.71 0.84 3.90
C ASP A 59 13.27 -0.61 4.13
N ASP A 60 11.97 -0.86 4.36
CA ASP A 60 11.49 -2.18 4.76
C ASP A 60 11.11 -3.07 3.56
N MET A 61 10.77 -2.46 2.43
CA MET A 61 10.18 -3.15 1.27
C MET A 61 10.87 -2.84 -0.07
N GLU A 62 11.85 -1.94 -0.08
CA GLU A 62 12.53 -1.48 -1.30
C GLU A 62 11.55 -1.09 -2.42
N LEU A 63 10.41 -0.48 -2.04
CA LEU A 63 9.44 0.01 -3.01
C LEU A 63 10.00 1.25 -3.69
N ILE A 64 9.69 1.39 -4.97
CA ILE A 64 10.10 2.54 -5.75
C ILE A 64 8.92 3.51 -5.80
N THR A 65 9.09 4.69 -5.19
CA THR A 65 8.10 5.77 -5.24
C THR A 65 7.91 6.26 -6.68
N LEU A 66 6.68 6.24 -7.18
CA LEU A 66 6.30 6.72 -8.51
C LEU A 66 5.95 8.21 -8.50
N TYR A 67 5.10 8.62 -7.56
CA TYR A 67 4.73 10.02 -7.39
C TYR A 67 4.27 10.30 -5.97
N HIS A 68 4.53 11.52 -5.53
CA HIS A 68 3.92 12.13 -4.35
C HIS A 68 3.05 13.29 -4.82
N HIS A 69 1.75 13.18 -4.57
CA HIS A 69 0.76 14.19 -4.91
C HIS A 69 0.39 15.01 -3.67
N ILE A 70 0.62 16.32 -3.79
CA ILE A 70 0.25 17.34 -2.82
C ILE A 70 -0.84 18.20 -3.47
N PRO A 71 -2.10 18.12 -3.01
CA PRO A 71 -3.18 18.91 -3.59
C PRO A 71 -2.96 20.42 -3.33
N ALA A 72 -3.03 21.22 -4.39
CA ALA A 72 -2.96 22.67 -4.28
C ALA A 72 -4.33 23.26 -3.91
N GLY A 73 -4.52 23.67 -2.65
CA GLY A 73 -5.75 24.34 -2.19
C GLY A 73 -5.76 24.63 -0.69
N SER A 74 -6.60 25.56 -0.23
CA SER A 74 -6.66 26.00 1.18
C SER A 74 -7.38 25.02 2.13
N GLY A 75 -7.50 23.75 1.75
CA GLY A 75 -8.15 22.71 2.54
C GLY A 75 -7.17 21.60 2.86
N ASN A 76 -7.31 20.99 4.04
CA ASN A 76 -6.54 19.81 4.48
C ASN A 76 -6.96 18.55 3.70
N PHE A 77 -6.87 18.59 2.37
CA PHE A 77 -6.96 17.40 1.54
C PHE A 77 -5.61 16.68 1.73
N GLY A 78 -5.63 15.54 2.42
CA GLY A 78 -4.42 14.80 2.79
C GLY A 78 -3.50 14.52 1.60
N HIS A 79 -2.24 14.24 1.89
CA HIS A 79 -1.25 13.90 0.86
C HIS A 79 -1.48 12.47 0.39
N SER A 80 -1.06 12.16 -0.85
CA SER A 80 -1.12 10.80 -1.38
C SER A 80 0.20 10.46 -2.06
N THR A 81 0.75 9.30 -1.79
CA THR A 81 1.89 8.74 -2.51
C THR A 81 1.47 7.50 -3.28
N CYS A 82 2.27 7.13 -4.26
CA CYS A 82 2.12 5.88 -4.96
C CYS A 82 3.49 5.25 -5.16
N ALA A 83 3.61 3.97 -4.85
CA ALA A 83 4.84 3.20 -4.99
C ALA A 83 4.56 1.85 -5.66
N TYR A 84 5.59 1.26 -6.27
CA TYR A 84 5.51 -0.08 -6.84
C TYR A 84 6.64 -0.96 -6.33
N SER A 85 6.37 -2.25 -6.22
CA SER A 85 7.39 -3.22 -5.83
C SER A 85 8.46 -3.36 -6.90
N ASN A 86 9.71 -3.48 -6.48
CA ASN A 86 10.83 -3.64 -7.40
C ASN A 86 10.72 -4.99 -8.15
N PRO A 87 10.68 -5.00 -9.50
CA PRO A 87 10.49 -6.20 -10.31
C PRO A 87 11.56 -7.28 -10.09
N ALA A 88 12.72 -6.92 -9.54
CA ALA A 88 13.80 -7.84 -9.22
C ALA A 88 13.42 -8.90 -8.16
N PHE A 89 12.40 -8.63 -7.33
CA PHE A 89 11.96 -9.52 -6.24
C PHE A 89 10.81 -10.46 -6.60
N GLY A 90 10.38 -10.48 -7.88
CA GLY A 90 9.43 -11.46 -8.41
C GLY A 90 7.96 -11.27 -8.00
N GLN A 91 7.67 -10.39 -7.05
CA GLN A 91 6.31 -9.98 -6.68
C GLN A 91 6.02 -8.57 -7.23
N MET A 92 4.92 -8.42 -7.97
CA MET A 92 4.52 -7.16 -8.61
C MET A 92 3.20 -6.66 -8.01
N PHE A 93 3.26 -5.61 -7.20
CA PHE A 93 2.08 -4.90 -6.68
C PHE A 93 2.36 -3.39 -6.60
N LYS A 94 1.27 -2.62 -6.50
CA LYS A 94 1.27 -1.16 -6.44
C LYS A 94 0.50 -0.75 -5.18
N ILE A 95 1.06 0.19 -4.42
CA ILE A 95 0.44 0.82 -3.24
C ILE A 95 0.12 2.27 -3.58
#